data_AF-A0A6L8US74-F1
#
_entry.id   AF-A0A6L8US74-F1
#
_cell.length_a   1.000
_cell.length_b   1.000
_cell.length_c   1.000
_cell.angle_alpha   90.00
_cell.angle_beta   90.00
_cell.angle_gamma   90.00
#
_symmetry.space_group_name_H-M   'P 1'
#
loop_
_entity.id
_entity.type
_entity.pdbx_description
1 polymer ?
#
loop_
_entity_poly.entity_id
_entity_poly.type
_entity_poly.pdbx_seq_one_letter_code
_entity_poly.pdbx_strand_id
1 'polypeptide(L)'
;MTIIASILVGLVALEHVYILVLEMFLWTSPRGMKAFGMTKQQAEATKSLAANQGLYNGFLAAGLIWGLVHPDPSIGHSIQLFFLACVIVAALYGGATAKKSILLTQGLPAVIALLFVLL
;
A
#
# COMPACT_ATOMS: atom_id res chain seq x y z
N MET A 1 19.67 -0.84 -10.92
CA MET A 1 19.00 0.33 -11.56
C MET A 1 18.41 1.28 -10.50
N THR A 2 19.26 2.08 -9.83
CA THR A 2 18.91 2.67 -8.51
C THR A 2 17.84 3.76 -8.55
N ILE A 3 17.86 4.67 -9.53
CA ILE A 3 16.88 5.78 -9.58
C ILE A 3 15.49 5.28 -9.94
N ILE A 4 15.38 4.39 -10.95
CA ILE A 4 14.08 3.85 -11.38
C ILE A 4 13.46 3.00 -10.27
N ALA A 5 14.24 2.13 -9.63
CA ALA A 5 13.77 1.36 -8.47
C ALA A 5 13.27 2.28 -7.35
N SER A 6 14.03 3.33 -7.02
CA SER A 6 13.66 4.29 -5.98
C SER A 6 12.34 5.03 -6.30
N ILE A 7 12.15 5.44 -7.56
CA ILE A 7 10.90 6.07 -8.00
C ILE A 7 9.73 5.10 -7.86
N LEU A 8 9.89 3.85 -8.32
CA LEU A 8 8.84 2.83 -8.24
C LEU A 8 8.46 2.50 -6.78
N VAL A 9 9.45 2.32 -5.90
CA VAL A 9 9.22 2.12 -4.46
C VAL A 9 8.52 3.34 -3.85
N GLY A 10 8.92 4.54 -4.23
CA GLY A 10 8.27 5.78 -3.80
C GLY A 10 6.80 5.86 -4.23
N LEU A 11 6.49 5.42 -5.46
CA LEU A 11 5.11 5.34 -5.95
C LEU A 11 4.26 4.35 -5.14
N VAL A 12 4.80 3.17 -4.81
CA VAL A 12 4.10 2.19 -3.95
C VAL A 12 3.89 2.76 -2.55
N ALA A 13 4.89 3.43 -1.97
CA ALA A 13 4.74 4.08 -0.67
C ALA A 13 3.63 5.16 -0.70
N LEU A 14 3.60 6.00 -1.75
CA LEU A 14 2.57 7.03 -1.94
C LEU A 14 1.18 6.42 -2.13
N GLU A 15 1.07 5.29 -2.83
CA GLU A 15 -0.19 4.55 -2.96
C GLU A 15 -0.72 4.14 -1.57
N HIS A 16 0.13 3.55 -0.73
CA HIS A 16 -0.29 3.14 0.62
C HIS A 16 -0.60 4.33 1.54
N VAL A 17 0.08 5.47 1.39
CA VAL A 17 -0.32 6.72 2.07
C VAL A 17 -1.70 7.18 1.61
N TYR A 18 -1.97 7.14 0.31
CA TYR A 18 -3.27 7.49 -0.24
C TYR A 18 -4.39 6.57 0.30
N ILE A 19 -4.14 5.26 0.36
CA ILE A 19 -5.08 4.29 0.93
C ILE A 19 -5.29 4.54 2.42
N LEU A 20 -4.22 4.77 3.20
CA LEU A 20 -4.32 5.18 4.60
C LEU A 20 -5.25 6.38 4.77
N VAL A 21 -5.08 7.42 3.94
CA VAL A 21 -5.89 8.63 4.04
C VAL A 21 -7.36 8.34 3.76
N LEU A 22 -7.63 7.51 2.75
CA LEU A 22 -8.99 7.07 2.45
C LEU A 22 -9.62 6.28 3.59
N GLU A 23 -8.88 5.33 4.16
CA GLU A 23 -9.39 4.39 5.18
C GLU A 23 -9.53 5.02 6.57
N MET A 24 -8.61 5.91 6.96
CA MET A 24 -8.64 6.54 8.30
C MET A 24 -9.48 7.81 8.34
N PHE A 25 -9.40 8.67 7.32
CA PHE A 25 -9.97 10.01 7.38
C PHE A 25 -11.18 10.20 6.46
N LEU A 26 -11.18 9.56 5.28
CA LEU A 26 -12.20 9.79 4.26
C LEU A 26 -13.18 8.62 4.08
N TRP A 27 -13.17 7.62 4.96
CA TRP A 27 -13.91 6.37 4.78
C TRP A 27 -15.42 6.57 4.57
N THR A 28 -16.04 7.41 5.40
CA THR A 28 -17.46 7.74 5.33
C THR A 28 -17.78 8.90 4.38
N SER A 29 -16.78 9.45 3.70
CA SER A 29 -16.98 10.51 2.70
C SER A 29 -17.50 9.94 1.37
N PRO A 30 -18.10 10.76 0.48
CA PRO A 30 -18.48 10.32 -0.86
C PRO A 30 -17.32 9.72 -1.67
N ARG A 31 -16.09 10.20 -1.46
CA ARG A 31 -14.89 9.67 -2.12
C ARG A 31 -14.52 8.29 -1.61
N GLY A 32 -14.50 8.09 -0.30
CA GLY A 32 -14.23 6.79 0.32
C GLY A 32 -15.27 5.75 -0.08
N MET A 33 -16.55 6.07 0.08
CA MET A 33 -17.65 5.20 -0.34
C MET A 33 -17.57 4.82 -1.83
N LYS A 34 -17.21 5.76 -2.72
CA LYS A 34 -17.03 5.47 -4.15
C LYS A 34 -15.83 4.57 -4.43
N ALA A 35 -14.69 4.79 -3.75
CA ALA A 35 -13.49 3.99 -3.96
C ALA A 35 -13.70 2.51 -3.56
N PHE A 36 -14.39 2.30 -2.44
CA PHE A 36 -14.63 0.97 -1.87
C PHE A 36 -16.00 0.36 -2.24
N GLY A 37 -16.87 1.11 -2.93
CA GLY A 37 -18.16 0.63 -3.41
C GLY A 37 -19.18 0.36 -2.30
N MET A 38 -19.20 1.20 -1.27
CA MET A 38 -20.02 1.01 -0.06
C MET A 38 -21.22 1.95 -0.02
N THR A 39 -22.29 1.50 0.65
CA THR A 39 -23.36 2.40 1.10
C THR A 39 -22.94 3.18 2.34
N LYS A 40 -23.65 4.26 2.65
CA LYS A 40 -23.40 5.06 3.87
C LYS A 40 -23.50 4.22 5.14
N GLN A 41 -24.49 3.34 5.24
CA GLN A 41 -24.68 2.46 6.38
C GLN A 41 -23.51 1.48 6.55
N GLN A 42 -23.02 0.88 5.46
CA GLN A 42 -21.85 0.00 5.50
C GLN A 42 -20.59 0.75 5.92
N ALA A 43 -20.37 1.96 5.39
CA ALA A 43 -19.22 2.79 5.73
C ALA A 43 -19.22 3.20 7.21
N GLU A 44 -20.38 3.59 7.75
CA GLU A 44 -20.52 3.93 9.17
C GLU A 44 -20.28 2.71 10.07
N ALA A 45 -20.85 1.55 9.72
CA ALA A 45 -20.70 0.32 10.50
C ALA A 45 -19.26 -0.23 10.53
N THR A 46 -18.45 0.06 9.51
CA THR A 46 -17.07 -0.47 9.38
C THR A 46 -15.98 0.57 9.63
N LYS A 47 -16.32 1.78 10.05
CA LYS A 47 -15.39 2.91 10.17
C LYS A 47 -14.16 2.62 11.03
N SER A 48 -14.34 2.00 12.19
CA SER A 48 -13.23 1.67 13.09
C SER A 48 -12.32 0.57 12.54
N LEU A 49 -12.92 -0.44 11.88
CA LEU A 49 -12.18 -1.51 11.21
C LEU A 49 -11.32 -0.94 10.06
N ALA A 50 -11.91 -0.08 9.25
CA ALA A 50 -11.20 0.59 8.16
C ALA A 50 -10.06 1.48 8.68
N ALA A 51 -10.29 2.24 9.76
CA ALA A 51 -9.22 3.04 10.35
C ALA A 51 -8.02 2.19 10.80
N ASN A 52 -8.26 0.97 11.30
CA ASN A 52 -7.19 0.03 11.65
C ASN A 52 -6.49 -0.52 10.40
N GLN A 53 -7.23 -0.84 9.33
CA GLN A 53 -6.66 -1.23 8.04
C GLN A 53 -5.77 -0.11 7.45
N GLY A 54 -6.22 1.13 7.55
CA GLY A 54 -5.47 2.30 7.11
C GLY A 54 -4.16 2.49 7.87
N LEU A 55 -4.15 2.22 9.19
CA LEU A 55 -2.92 2.26 9.98
C LEU A 55 -1.88 1.22 9.51
N TYR A 56 -2.32 0.00 9.18
CA TYR A 56 -1.42 -1.01 8.61
C TYR A 56 -0.84 -0.58 7.26
N ASN A 57 -1.65 0.03 6.39
CA ASN A 57 -1.16 0.65 5.16
C ASN A 57 -0.10 1.74 5.45
N GLY A 58 -0.29 2.50 6.52
CA GLY A 58 0.71 3.45 7.03
C GLY A 58 2.04 2.81 7.40
N PHE A 59 2.02 1.65 8.06
CA PHE A 59 3.24 0.91 8.38
C PHE A 59 3.97 0.43 7.12
N LEU A 60 3.23 -0.02 6.10
CA LEU A 60 3.81 -0.41 4.82
C LEU A 60 4.50 0.78 4.15
N ALA A 61 3.81 1.92 4.06
CA ALA A 61 4.37 3.15 3.51
C ALA A 61 5.61 3.62 4.29
N ALA A 62 5.54 3.63 5.62
CA ALA A 62 6.65 4.04 6.49
C ALA A 62 7.87 3.14 6.30
N GLY A 63 7.67 1.82 6.19
CA GLY A 63 8.74 0.86 5.92
C GLY A 63 9.43 1.09 4.57
N LEU A 64 8.64 1.32 3.51
CA LEU A 64 9.18 1.62 2.18
C LEU A 64 9.95 2.95 2.16
N ILE A 65 9.41 4.00 2.78
CA ILE A 65 10.09 5.30 2.90
C ILE A 65 11.39 5.15 3.71
N TRP A 66 11.34 4.40 4.81
CA TRP A 66 12.52 4.13 5.63
C TRP A 66 13.60 3.42 4.81
N GLY A 67 13.23 2.41 4.03
CA GLY A 67 14.15 1.73 3.13
C GLY A 67 14.75 2.64 2.04
N LEU A 68 14.00 3.64 1.56
CA LEU A 68 14.48 4.61 0.57
C LEU A 68 15.50 5.61 1.15
N VAL A 69 15.32 6.03 2.40
CA VAL A 69 16.15 7.07 3.04
C VAL A 69 17.20 6.51 3.98
N HIS A 70 17.33 5.18 4.07
CA HIS A 70 18.31 4.53 4.95
C HIS A 70 19.75 4.92 4.56
N PRO A 71 20.61 5.32 5.50
CA PRO A 71 21.97 5.79 5.19
C PRO A 71 22.88 4.68 4.63
N ASP A 72 22.61 3.43 4.99
CA ASP A 72 23.22 2.25 4.38
C ASP A 72 22.31 1.68 3.29
N PRO A 73 22.68 1.76 2.00
CA PRO A 73 21.87 1.26 0.90
C PRO A 73 21.61 -0.25 0.94
N SER A 74 22.50 -1.05 1.52
CA SER A 74 22.34 -2.51 1.59
C SER A 74 21.22 -2.90 2.56
N ILE A 75 21.16 -2.20 3.70
CA ILE A 75 20.07 -2.33 4.67
C ILE A 75 18.78 -1.75 4.07
N GLY A 76 18.87 -0.59 3.42
CA GLY A 76 17.75 0.05 2.73
C GLY A 76 17.07 -0.88 1.72
N HIS A 77 17.85 -1.54 0.85
CA HIS A 77 17.34 -2.54 -0.08
C HIS A 77 16.66 -3.72 0.64
N SER A 78 17.25 -4.25 1.71
CA SER A 78 16.66 -5.35 2.48
C SER A 78 15.29 -4.97 3.05
N ILE A 79 15.16 -3.75 3.56
CA ILE A 79 13.89 -3.20 4.05
C ILE A 79 12.87 -3.07 2.91
N GLN A 80 13.27 -2.49 1.77
CA GLN A 80 12.40 -2.33 0.60
C GLN A 80 11.87 -3.69 0.11
N LEU A 81 12.74 -4.69 -0.03
CA LEU A 81 12.36 -6.04 -0.45
C LEU A 81 11.34 -6.67 0.50
N PHE A 82 11.57 -6.56 1.82
CA PHE A 82 10.64 -7.10 2.82
C PHE A 82 9.26 -6.46 2.72
N PHE A 83 9.19 -5.13 2.70
CA PHE A 83 7.90 -4.43 2.64
C PHE A 83 7.18 -4.60 1.31
N LEU A 84 7.90 -4.61 0.17
CA LEU A 84 7.31 -4.92 -1.13
C LEU A 84 6.73 -6.35 -1.16
N ALA A 85 7.42 -7.32 -0.57
CA ALA A 85 6.91 -8.69 -0.45
C ALA A 85 5.62 -8.72 0.41
N CYS A 86 5.58 -7.99 1.53
CA CYS A 86 4.37 -7.85 2.34
C CYS A 86 3.21 -7.24 1.53
N VAL A 87 3.45 -6.18 0.75
CA VAL A 87 2.44 -5.57 -0.12
C VAL A 87 1.91 -6.58 -1.13
N ILE A 88 2.78 -7.35 -1.78
CA ILE A 88 2.39 -8.37 -2.76
C ILE A 88 1.52 -9.45 -2.09
N VAL A 89 1.92 -9.97 -0.93
CA VAL A 89 1.14 -10.97 -0.19
C VAL A 89 -0.22 -10.41 0.22
N ALA A 90 -0.27 -9.18 0.72
CA ALA A 90 -1.52 -8.51 1.07
C ALA A 90 -2.41 -8.31 -0.17
N ALA A 91 -1.83 -7.92 -1.30
CA ALA A 91 -2.57 -7.74 -2.55
C ALA A 91 -3.13 -9.05 -3.10
N LEU A 92 -2.38 -10.16 -2.99
CA LEU A 92 -2.86 -11.50 -3.35
C LEU A 92 -4.05 -11.91 -2.47
N TYR A 93 -3.91 -11.76 -1.15
CA TYR A 93 -4.97 -12.12 -0.21
C TYR A 93 -6.21 -11.23 -0.37
N GLY A 94 -6.04 -9.91 -0.42
CA GLY A 94 -7.13 -8.95 -0.63
C GLY A 94 -7.77 -9.07 -2.01
N GLY A 95 -6.98 -9.40 -3.04
CA GLY A 95 -7.46 -9.70 -4.39
C GLY A 95 -8.38 -10.92 -4.45
N ALA A 96 -8.06 -11.95 -3.66
CA ALA A 96 -8.84 -13.17 -3.57
C ALA A 96 -10.08 -13.05 -2.67
N THR A 97 -10.01 -12.23 -1.60
CA THR A 97 -11.04 -12.21 -0.55
C THR A 97 -11.94 -10.97 -0.56
N ALA A 98 -11.46 -9.83 -1.06
CA ALA A 98 -12.18 -8.56 -1.01
C ALA A 98 -12.54 -8.04 -2.41
N LYS A 99 -11.55 -7.75 -3.26
CA LYS A 99 -11.80 -7.16 -4.58
C LYS A 99 -10.66 -7.47 -5.55
N LYS A 100 -10.96 -8.15 -6.67
CA LYS A 100 -9.97 -8.53 -7.69
C LYS A 100 -9.10 -7.38 -8.20
N SER A 101 -9.63 -6.15 -8.23
CA SER A 101 -8.87 -4.98 -8.68
C SER A 101 -7.64 -4.69 -7.81
N ILE A 102 -7.60 -5.16 -6.55
CA ILE A 102 -6.44 -4.98 -5.65
C ILE A 102 -5.17 -5.60 -6.23
N LEU A 103 -5.29 -6.71 -6.96
CA LEU A 103 -4.17 -7.33 -7.67
C LEU A 103 -3.52 -6.35 -8.66
N LEU A 104 -4.33 -5.55 -9.33
CA LEU A 104 -3.87 -4.60 -10.36
C LEU A 104 -3.48 -3.26 -9.75
N THR A 105 -4.21 -2.76 -8.76
CA THR A 105 -3.93 -1.44 -8.19
C THR A 105 -2.73 -1.47 -7.24
N GLN A 106 -2.66 -2.47 -6.35
CA GLN A 106 -1.58 -2.58 -5.34
C GLN A 106 -0.53 -3.62 -5.74
N GLY A 107 -0.97 -4.79 -6.20
CA GLY A 107 -0.08 -5.91 -6.49
C GLY A 107 0.88 -5.64 -7.65
N LEU A 108 0.36 -5.15 -8.78
CA LEU A 108 1.16 -4.91 -9.98
C LEU A 108 2.26 -3.85 -9.75
N PRO A 109 2.00 -2.67 -9.17
CA PRO A 109 3.06 -1.71 -8.87
C PRO A 109 4.12 -2.29 -7.93
N ALA A 110 3.73 -3.04 -6.91
CA ALA A 110 4.65 -3.65 -5.96
C ALA A 110 5.54 -4.72 -6.61
N VAL A 111 4.98 -5.56 -7.49
CA VAL A 111 5.75 -6.55 -8.27
C VAL A 111 6.76 -5.85 -9.19
N ILE A 112 6.33 -4.80 -9.90
CA ILE A 112 7.23 -4.04 -10.78
C ILE A 112 8.36 -3.41 -9.95
N ALA A 113 8.04 -2.75 -8.83
CA ALA A 113 9.06 -2.19 -7.94
C ALA A 113 10.03 -3.26 -7.43
N LEU A 114 9.52 -4.43 -7.01
CA LEU A 114 10.34 -5.53 -6.51
C LEU A 114 11.34 -6.02 -7.56
N LEU A 115 10.87 -6.22 -8.80
CA LEU A 115 11.74 -6.64 -9.91
C LEU A 115 12.86 -5.64 -10.15
N PHE A 116 12.58 -4.33 -10.08
CA PHE A 116 13.61 -3.30 -10.26
C PHE A 116 14.57 -3.16 -9.08
N VAL A 117 14.14 -3.46 -7.86
CA VAL A 117 15.04 -3.50 -6.68
C VAL A 117 15.99 -4.70 -6.77
N LEU A 118 15.57 -5.80 -7.39
CA LEU A 118 16.40 -7.00 -7.59
C LEU A 118 17.41 -6.88 -8.75
N LEU A 119 17.31 -5.84 -9.59
CA LEU A 119 18.13 -5.59 -10.80
C LEU A 119 19.15 -4.47 -10.62
#